data_AF-A0A1U8NVY9-F1
#
_entry.id   AF-A0A1U8NVY9-F1
#
_cell.length_a   1.000
_cell.length_b   1.000
_cell.length_c   1.000
_cell.angle_alpha   90.00
_cell.angle_beta   90.00
_cell.angle_gamma   90.00
#
_symmetry.space_group_name_H-M   'P 1'
#
loop_
_entity.id
_entity.type
_entity.pdbx_description
1 polymer ?
#
loop_
_entity_poly.entity_id
_entity_poly.type
_entity_poly.pdbx_seq_one_letter_code
_entity_poly.pdbx_strand_id
1 'polypeptide(L)'
;MTAIEEMAGMDVLCSDKTGTLTLNRLTVDRNLVEVFSKNMDKDLVVLLAARASRLENQDAIDAAIINMLADPKEARANIKEVHFLPFNPVDKRTAITYIDSDGNCKGSSGCLKNS
;
A
#
# COMPACT_ATOMS: atom_id res chain seq x y z
N MET A 1 -37.66 1.65 -17.26
CA MET A 1 -38.47 2.42 -16.29
C MET A 1 -38.72 1.59 -15.02
N THR A 2 -37.78 0.74 -14.60
CA THR A 2 -37.95 -0.24 -13.49
C THR A 2 -37.02 0.04 -12.31
N ALA A 3 -35.82 0.59 -12.55
CA ALA A 3 -34.88 0.94 -11.48
C ALA A 3 -35.37 2.08 -10.56
N ILE A 4 -36.32 2.92 -11.02
CA ILE A 4 -36.83 4.06 -10.25
C ILE A 4 -37.85 3.60 -9.20
N GLU A 5 -38.68 2.59 -9.53
CA GLU A 5 -39.65 2.02 -8.58
C GLU A 5 -38.95 1.17 -7.51
N GLU A 6 -37.92 0.40 -7.90
CA GLU A 6 -37.10 -0.38 -6.97
C GLU A 6 -36.31 0.51 -5.98
N MET A 7 -35.80 1.66 -6.42
CA MET A 7 -35.14 2.62 -5.52
C MET A 7 -36.12 3.33 -4.56
N ALA A 8 -37.39 3.49 -4.94
CA ALA A 8 -38.40 4.15 -4.11
C ALA A 8 -38.95 3.26 -2.99
N GLY A 9 -38.82 1.92 -3.11
CA GLY A 9 -39.27 0.94 -2.11
C GLY A 9 -38.17 0.32 -1.26
N MET A 10 -36.94 0.85 -1.34
CA MET A 10 -35.77 0.24 -0.70
C MET A 10 -35.67 0.61 0.78
N ASP A 11 -35.72 -0.39 1.67
CA ASP A 11 -35.73 -0.20 3.14
C ASP A 11 -34.35 -0.45 3.80
N VAL A 12 -33.51 -1.27 3.16
CA VAL A 12 -32.15 -1.59 3.65
C VAL A 12 -31.15 -1.46 2.51
N LEU A 13 -30.08 -0.69 2.76
CA LEU A 13 -29.00 -0.46 1.81
C LEU A 13 -27.67 -0.94 2.39
N CYS A 14 -27.11 -1.97 1.75
CA CYS A 14 -25.79 -2.51 2.10
C CYS A 14 -24.72 -1.76 1.32
N SER A 15 -24.26 -0.63 1.84
CA SER A 15 -23.09 0.07 1.28
C SER A 15 -21.79 -0.58 1.74
N ASP A 16 -20.86 -0.71 0.80
CA ASP A 16 -19.48 -1.02 1.15
C ASP A 16 -18.82 0.20 1.80
N LYS A 17 -18.02 -0.02 2.84
CA LYS A 17 -17.32 1.08 3.52
C LYS A 17 -16.25 1.67 2.58
N THR A 18 -15.52 0.81 1.88
CA THR A 18 -14.33 1.21 1.11
C THR A 18 -14.75 1.62 -0.29
N GLY A 19 -14.62 2.91 -0.62
CA GLY A 19 -14.96 3.43 -1.94
C GLY A 19 -16.40 3.93 -2.11
N THR A 20 -17.30 3.70 -1.14
CA THR A 20 -18.62 4.37 -1.10
C THR A 20 -18.71 5.38 0.04
N LEU A 21 -18.37 5.00 1.29
CA LEU A 21 -18.47 5.91 2.44
C LEU A 21 -17.18 6.72 2.67
N THR A 22 -16.02 6.13 2.39
CA THR A 22 -14.73 6.80 2.57
C THR A 22 -14.11 7.18 1.24
N LEU A 23 -13.52 8.37 1.17
CA LEU A 23 -12.58 8.71 0.11
C LEU A 23 -11.42 7.74 0.23
N ASN A 24 -11.15 6.96 -0.82
CA ASN A 24 -10.04 6.01 -0.92
C ASN A 24 -8.69 6.76 -1.02
N ARG A 25 -8.45 7.68 -0.09
CA ARG A 25 -7.31 8.59 0.04
C ARG A 25 -6.79 8.45 1.46
N LEU A 26 -5.94 7.45 1.64
CA LEU A 26 -5.32 7.18 2.92
C LEU A 26 -4.13 8.12 3.10
N THR A 27 -3.97 8.61 4.32
CA THR A 27 -2.80 9.38 4.74
C THR A 27 -2.29 8.76 6.02
N VAL A 28 -0.97 8.71 6.17
CA VAL A 28 -0.33 8.08 7.33
C VAL A 28 0.50 9.15 8.02
N ASP A 29 0.31 9.30 9.32
CA ASP A 29 1.13 10.19 10.15
C ASP A 29 2.40 9.45 10.55
N ARG A 30 3.56 10.03 10.23
CA ARG A 30 4.88 9.47 10.56
C ARG A 30 5.09 9.33 12.07
N ASN A 31 4.41 10.15 12.88
CA ASN A 31 4.53 10.10 14.34
C ASN A 31 3.92 8.81 14.92
N LEU A 32 2.89 8.26 14.28
CA LEU A 32 2.20 7.04 14.69
C LEU A 32 2.95 5.75 14.27
N VAL A 33 4.05 5.86 13.50
CA VAL A 33 4.83 4.71 13.10
C VAL A 33 5.69 4.23 14.27
N GLU A 34 5.40 3.02 14.77
CA GLU A 34 6.21 2.33 15.77
C GLU A 34 7.07 1.25 15.12
N VAL A 35 8.33 1.14 15.57
CA VAL A 35 9.28 0.15 15.04
C VAL A 35 9.60 -0.86 16.13
N PHE A 36 9.29 -2.12 15.87
CA PHE A 36 9.49 -3.22 16.82
C PHE A 36 10.90 -3.81 16.77
N SER A 37 11.65 -3.56 15.70
CA SER A 37 13.00 -4.07 15.51
C SER A 37 14.04 -3.07 16.03
N LYS A 38 14.85 -3.48 17.02
CA LYS A 38 15.85 -2.64 17.70
C LYS A 38 16.89 -1.98 16.78
N ASN A 39 17.08 -2.50 15.56
CA ASN A 39 18.07 -2.02 14.60
C ASN A 39 17.46 -1.38 13.35
N MET A 40 16.16 -1.04 13.37
CA MET A 40 15.52 -0.35 12.26
C MET A 40 15.07 1.04 12.68
N ASP A 41 15.35 2.01 11.82
CA ASP A 41 14.84 3.38 11.93
C ASP A 41 13.45 3.49 11.29
N LYS A 42 12.65 4.46 11.73
CA LYS A 42 11.32 4.74 11.16
C LYS A 42 11.42 5.06 9.67
N ASP A 43 12.42 5.85 9.28
CA ASP A 43 12.62 6.24 7.88
C ASP A 43 13.02 5.03 7.02
N LEU A 44 13.79 4.09 7.58
CA LEU A 44 14.14 2.85 6.89
C LEU A 44 12.91 1.98 6.65
N VAL A 45 12.01 1.86 7.62
CA VAL A 45 10.78 1.07 7.49
C VAL A 45 9.86 1.67 6.42
N VAL A 46 9.68 3.00 6.40
CA VAL A 46 8.89 3.69 5.39
C VAL A 46 9.50 3.50 4.00
N LEU A 47 10.82 3.59 3.88
CA LEU A 47 11.53 3.37 2.62
C LEU A 47 11.42 1.93 2.12
N LEU A 48 11.50 0.94 3.01
CA LEU A 48 11.27 -0.48 2.67
C LEU A 48 9.83 -0.75 2.24
N ALA A 49 8.85 -0.08 2.87
CA ALA A 49 7.45 -0.17 2.50
C ALA A 49 7.21 0.45 1.12
N ALA A 50 7.75 1.63 0.84
CA ALA A 50 7.63 2.27 -0.46
C ALA A 50 8.34 1.50 -1.58
N ARG A 51 9.44 0.80 -1.27
CA ARG A 51 10.07 -0.15 -2.20
C ARG A 51 9.14 -1.31 -2.56
N ALA A 52 8.35 -1.79 -1.61
CA ALA A 52 7.38 -2.86 -1.82
C ALA A 52 6.09 -2.38 -2.54
N SER A 53 5.83 -1.08 -2.59
CA SER A 53 4.70 -0.47 -3.27
C SER A 53 5.03 -0.07 -4.72
N ARG A 54 4.00 -0.01 -5.58
CA ARG A 54 4.12 0.48 -6.97
C ARG A 54 3.15 1.64 -7.22
N LEU A 55 3.66 2.74 -7.78
CA LEU A 55 2.84 3.89 -8.24
C LEU A 55 1.80 3.47 -9.30
N GLU A 56 2.11 2.46 -10.10
CA GLU A 56 1.24 1.97 -11.17
C GLU A 56 0.02 1.18 -10.65
N ASN A 57 0.06 0.65 -9.42
CA ASN A 57 -0.97 -0.26 -8.92
C ASN A 57 -2.28 0.45 -8.54
N GLN A 58 -2.32 1.80 -8.54
CA GLN A 58 -3.46 2.64 -8.15
C GLN A 58 -4.11 2.30 -6.79
N ASP A 59 -3.44 1.50 -5.96
CA ASP A 59 -3.89 1.17 -4.63
C ASP A 59 -3.72 2.39 -3.72
N ALA A 60 -4.79 2.78 -3.03
CA ALA A 60 -4.78 3.94 -2.15
C ALA A 60 -3.74 3.83 -1.02
N ILE A 61 -3.44 2.61 -0.59
CA ILE A 61 -2.42 2.32 0.43
C ILE A 61 -1.01 2.54 -0.14
N ASP A 62 -0.74 2.02 -1.34
CA ASP A 62 0.54 2.20 -2.01
C ASP A 62 0.79 3.69 -2.30
N ALA A 63 -0.25 4.41 -2.75
CA ALA A 63 -0.20 5.84 -2.93
C ALA A 63 0.07 6.58 -1.60
N ALA A 64 -0.56 6.16 -0.50
CA ALA A 64 -0.33 6.75 0.81
C ALA A 64 1.13 6.59 1.26
N ILE A 65 1.68 5.38 1.13
CA ILE A 65 3.06 5.07 1.52
C ILE A 65 4.07 5.83 0.65
N ILE A 66 3.85 5.90 -0.66
CA ILE A 66 4.76 6.61 -1.56
C ILE A 66 4.71 8.13 -1.32
N ASN A 67 3.53 8.68 -1.03
CA ASN A 67 3.37 10.07 -0.62
C ASN A 67 3.97 10.36 0.77
N MET A 68 4.32 9.35 1.57
CA MET A 68 5.08 9.57 2.79
C MET A 68 6.53 9.94 2.50
N LEU A 69 7.09 9.63 1.33
CA LEU A 69 8.45 10.08 0.98
C LEU A 69 8.44 11.52 0.47
N ALA A 70 9.55 12.24 0.66
CA ALA A 70 9.73 13.57 0.09
C ALA A 70 9.76 13.48 -1.44
N ASP A 71 10.47 12.48 -1.97
CA ASP A 71 10.58 12.21 -3.39
C ASP A 71 10.19 10.76 -3.70
N PRO A 72 9.17 10.51 -4.55
CA PRO A 72 8.73 9.15 -4.91
C PRO A 72 9.82 8.37 -5.68
N LYS A 73 10.81 9.08 -6.24
CA LYS A 73 11.95 8.47 -6.94
C LYS A 73 12.90 7.76 -5.98
N GLU A 74 12.99 8.20 -4.73
CA GLU A 74 13.85 7.57 -3.72
C GLU A 74 13.46 6.12 -3.45
N ALA A 75 12.17 5.80 -3.57
CA ALA A 75 11.67 4.43 -3.43
C ALA A 75 12.30 3.45 -4.43
N ARG A 76 12.83 3.95 -5.56
CA ARG A 76 13.48 3.13 -6.60
C ARG A 76 14.94 3.50 -6.85
N ALA A 77 15.47 4.47 -6.10
CA ALA A 77 16.87 4.83 -6.19
C ALA A 77 17.75 3.65 -5.73
N ASN A 78 18.84 3.40 -6.48
CA ASN A 78 19.90 2.47 -6.12
C ASN A 78 19.50 0.99 -6.03
N ILE A 79 18.31 0.62 -6.52
CA ILE A 79 17.82 -0.77 -6.52
C ILE A 79 17.48 -1.26 -7.92
N LYS A 80 17.81 -2.52 -8.19
CA LYS A 80 17.38 -3.24 -9.40
C LYS A 80 16.32 -4.26 -9.01
N GLU A 81 15.08 -4.03 -9.43
CA GLU A 81 13.99 -4.99 -9.22
C GLU A 81 14.30 -6.31 -9.97
N VAL A 82 14.24 -7.43 -9.25
CA VAL A 82 14.42 -8.78 -9.81
C VAL A 82 13.07 -9.46 -9.95
N HIS A 83 12.25 -9.39 -8.91
CA HIS A 83 10.94 -10.01 -8.89
C HIS A 83 9.97 -9.20 -8.05
N PHE A 84 8.73 -9.09 -8.52
CA PHE A 84 7.66 -8.40 -7.81
C PHE A 84 6.46 -9.35 -7.71
N LEU A 85 5.98 -9.55 -6.48
CA LEU A 85 4.79 -10.32 -6.18
C LEU A 85 3.65 -9.33 -5.87
N PRO A 86 2.66 -9.19 -6.77
CA PRO A 86 1.52 -8.30 -6.56
C PRO A 86 0.65 -8.77 -5.40
N PHE A 87 -0.23 -7.89 -4.92
CA PHE A 87 -1.14 -8.18 -3.83
C PHE A 87 -2.02 -9.40 -4.14
N ASN A 88 -1.95 -10.42 -3.28
CA ASN A 88 -2.87 -11.55 -3.30
C ASN A 88 -3.91 -11.39 -2.16
N PRO A 89 -5.23 -11.41 -2.43
CA PRO A 89 -6.24 -11.32 -1.38
C PRO A 89 -6.23 -12.49 -0.38
N VAL A 90 -5.67 -13.64 -0.76
CA VAL A 90 -5.51 -14.81 0.14
C VAL A 90 -4.35 -14.59 1.10
N ASP A 91 -3.17 -14.26 0.56
CA ASP A 91 -1.95 -14.06 1.37
C ASP A 91 -1.92 -12.69 2.05
N LYS A 92 -2.79 -11.77 1.61
CA LYS A 92 -2.86 -10.36 2.02
C LYS A 92 -1.48 -9.71 2.05
N ARG A 93 -0.66 -9.98 1.03
CA ARG A 93 0.75 -9.60 1.01
C ARG A 93 1.21 -9.15 -0.37
N THR A 94 2.04 -8.11 -0.37
CA THR A 94 2.83 -7.66 -1.53
C THR A 94 4.31 -7.80 -1.16
N ALA A 95 5.13 -8.27 -2.08
CA ALA A 95 6.56 -8.44 -1.84
C ALA A 95 7.38 -8.08 -3.07
N ILE A 96 8.57 -7.56 -2.81
CA ILE A 96 9.55 -7.26 -3.84
C ILE A 96 10.89 -7.88 -3.47
N THR A 97 11.55 -8.44 -4.48
CA THR A 97 12.93 -8.88 -4.42
C THR A 97 13.75 -7.97 -5.33
N TYR A 98 14.77 -7.32 -4.78
CA TYR A 98 15.63 -6.41 -5.50
C TYR A 98 17.11 -6.64 -5.15
N ILE A 99 17.99 -6.26 -6.07
CA ILE A 99 19.43 -6.23 -5.85
C ILE A 99 19.80 -4.79 -5.48
N ASP A 100 20.47 -4.65 -4.36
CA ASP A 100 21.01 -3.38 -3.87
C ASP A 100 22.25 -2.97 -4.67
N SER A 101 22.72 -1.73 -4.52
CA SER A 101 23.92 -1.25 -5.23
C SER A 101 25.19 -2.03 -4.86
N ASP A 102 25.22 -2.65 -3.67
CA ASP A 102 26.30 -3.53 -3.21
C ASP A 102 26.26 -4.94 -3.84
N GLY A 103 25.31 -5.22 -4.74
CA GLY A 103 25.16 -6.54 -5.37
C GLY A 103 24.46 -7.59 -4.50
N ASN A 104 23.99 -7.20 -3.31
CA ASN A 104 23.27 -8.09 -2.40
C ASN A 104 21.78 -8.18 -2.76
N CYS A 105 21.24 -9.40 -2.83
CA CYS A 105 19.81 -9.64 -2.97
C CYS A 105 19.09 -9.39 -1.64
N LYS A 106 18.13 -8.46 -1.63
CA LYS A 106 17.27 -8.17 -0.47
C LYS A 106 15.80 -8.31 -0.85
N GLY A 107 15.00 -8.81 0.08
CA GLY A 107 13.54 -8.86 -0.03
C GLY A 107 12.91 -7.86 0.93
N SER A 108 11.95 -7.07 0.46
CA SER A 108 11.05 -6.33 1.34
C SER A 108 9.61 -6.75 1.07
N SER A 109 8.80 -6.80 2.12
CA SER A 109 7.38 -7.10 2.00
C SER A 109 6.57 -6.09 2.78
N GLY A 110 5.48 -5.63 2.17
CA GLY A 110 4.50 -4.76 2.79
C GLY A 110 3.13 -5.40 2.70
N CYS A 111 2.37 -5.33 3.79
CA CYS A 111 0.90 -5.33 3.82
C CYS A 111 0.37 -5.52 5.24
N LEU A 112 -0.83 -4.97 5.46
CA LEU A 112 -1.94 -5.66 6.13
C LEU A 112 -3.25 -4.93 5.72
N LYS A 113 -3.82 -5.32 4.57
CA LYS A 113 -5.18 -4.91 4.18
C LYS A 113 -6.16 -5.76 4.98
N ASN A 114 -6.75 -5.19 6.02
CA ASN A 114 -7.97 -5.75 6.59
C ASN A 114 -9.12 -5.33 5.66
N SER A 115 -9.54 -6.25 4.78
CA SER A 115 -10.94 -6.31 4.35
C SER A 115 -11.81 -6.66 5.54
#